data_AF-A0A383CDZ1-F1
#
_entry.id   AF-A0A383CDZ1-F1
#
_cell.length_a   1.000
_cell.length_b   1.000
_cell.length_c   1.000
_cell.angle_alpha   90.00
_cell.angle_beta   90.00
_cell.angle_gamma   90.00
#
_symmetry.space_group_name_H-M   'P 1'
#
loop_
_entity.id
_entity.type
_entity.pdbx_description
1 polymer ?
#
loop_
_entity_poly.entity_id
_entity_poly.type
_entity_poly.pdbx_seq_one_letter_code
_entity_poly.pdbx_strand_id
1 'polypeptide(L)'
;MEMDLGEFADHKYDTPVSTEGAMRAPAAKVVSTEVVYGQSGDQIHRGYLSQSVTTEAKSALIVIHEWWGLNEDIHAMTEQLAAQGYTALAVDLYDGKSATQVRAAYELSTNLSSNEERGLANLKAAYDYLEAEMGATKIGVIGWCLGGKWSLKTALM
;
A
#
# COMPACT_ATOMS: atom_id res chain seq x y z
N MET A 1 -1.70 -10.33 -31.09
CA MET A 1 -3.07 -9.89 -30.79
C MET A 1 -2.94 -8.75 -29.79
N GLU A 2 -3.34 -7.54 -30.17
CA GLU A 2 -3.36 -6.40 -29.25
C GLU A 2 -4.24 -6.75 -28.05
N MET A 3 -3.74 -6.52 -26.85
CA MET A 3 -4.47 -6.77 -25.62
C MET A 3 -5.50 -5.65 -25.46
N ASP A 4 -6.78 -6.01 -25.38
CA ASP A 4 -7.84 -5.07 -25.00
C ASP A 4 -7.68 -4.76 -23.50
N LEU A 5 -7.09 -3.60 -23.20
CA LEU A 5 -6.89 -3.11 -21.85
C LEU A 5 -8.15 -2.42 -21.29
N GLY A 6 -9.24 -2.35 -22.06
CA GLY A 6 -10.46 -1.65 -21.67
C GLY A 6 -10.18 -0.22 -21.19
N GLU A 7 -10.61 0.09 -19.96
CA GLU A 7 -10.39 1.40 -19.32
C GLU A 7 -8.91 1.72 -19.06
N PHE A 8 -7.99 0.75 -19.16
CA PHE A 8 -6.55 0.94 -18.92
C PHE A 8 -5.74 1.12 -20.22
N ALA A 9 -6.40 1.38 -21.35
CA ALA A 9 -5.72 1.58 -22.64
C ALA A 9 -4.65 2.68 -22.58
N ASP A 10 -4.85 3.71 -21.76
CA ASP A 10 -3.89 4.81 -21.57
C ASP A 10 -2.60 4.37 -20.86
N HIS A 11 -2.64 3.28 -20.09
CA HIS A 11 -1.49 2.75 -19.35
C HIS A 11 -0.62 1.78 -20.16
N LYS A 12 -0.90 1.57 -21.46
CA LYS A 12 -0.24 0.55 -22.29
C LYS A 12 1.28 0.69 -22.44
N TYR A 13 1.83 1.87 -22.15
CA TYR A 13 3.27 2.15 -22.22
C TYR A 13 3.88 2.44 -20.85
N ASP A 14 3.11 2.29 -19.78
CA ASP A 14 3.61 2.56 -18.44
C ASP A 14 4.65 1.55 -18.03
N THR A 15 5.61 2.03 -17.25
CA THR A 15 6.66 1.22 -16.64
C THR A 15 6.80 1.69 -15.19
N PRO A 16 7.06 0.77 -14.24
CA PRO A 16 7.32 1.15 -12.84
C PRO A 16 8.74 1.69 -12.73
N VAL A 17 8.98 2.87 -13.29
CA VAL A 17 10.27 3.55 -13.19
C VAL A 17 10.21 4.55 -12.07
N SER A 18 11.04 4.32 -11.05
CA SER A 18 11.21 5.23 -9.93
C SER A 18 11.64 6.62 -10.42
N THR A 19 10.94 7.65 -9.95
CA THR A 19 11.40 9.02 -10.17
C THR A 19 12.51 9.37 -9.17
N GLU A 20 13.39 10.30 -9.53
CA GLU A 20 14.38 10.84 -8.59
C GLU A 20 13.73 11.37 -7.30
N GLY A 21 12.51 11.90 -7.41
CA GLY A 21 11.73 12.39 -6.27
C GLY A 21 11.35 11.30 -5.27
N ALA A 22 11.08 10.07 -5.75
CA ALA A 22 10.73 8.91 -4.93
C ALA A 22 11.95 8.32 -4.22
N MET A 23 13.12 8.36 -4.86
CA MET A 23 14.37 7.76 -4.34
C MET A 23 15.13 8.65 -3.34
N ARG A 24 14.54 9.76 -2.89
CA ARG A 24 15.19 10.63 -1.91
C ARG A 24 15.28 9.92 -0.56
N ALA A 25 16.37 10.16 0.17
CA ALA A 25 16.51 9.64 1.52
C ALA A 25 15.48 10.28 2.48
N PRO A 26 14.97 9.55 3.49
CA PRO A 26 14.08 10.12 4.49
C PRO A 26 14.76 11.24 5.29
N ALA A 27 14.02 12.31 5.59
CA ALA A 27 14.56 13.47 6.30
C ALA A 27 14.91 13.18 7.78
N ALA A 28 14.39 12.09 8.33
CA ALA A 28 14.65 11.61 9.68
C ALA A 28 14.93 10.10 9.64
N LYS A 29 15.62 9.59 10.67
CA LYS A 29 15.90 8.15 10.77
C LYS A 29 14.62 7.38 11.03
N VAL A 30 14.40 6.34 10.25
CA VAL A 30 13.27 5.42 10.37
C VAL A 30 13.78 3.99 10.54
N VAL A 31 12.95 3.15 11.13
CA VAL A 31 13.10 1.70 11.16
C VAL A 31 11.94 1.10 10.40
N SER A 32 12.23 0.12 9.56
CA SER A 32 11.22 -0.50 8.71
C SER A 32 11.34 -2.01 8.73
N THR A 33 10.21 -2.69 8.64
CA THR A 33 10.12 -4.15 8.69
C THR A 33 8.90 -4.63 7.91
N GLU A 34 9.03 -5.80 7.31
CA GLU A 34 7.85 -6.56 6.89
C GLU A 34 7.12 -7.07 8.13
N VAL A 35 5.79 -7.02 8.09
CA VAL A 35 4.93 -7.46 9.20
C VAL A 35 3.76 -8.28 8.69
N VAL A 36 3.29 -9.19 9.53
CA VAL A 36 1.93 -9.76 9.43
C VAL A 36 1.07 -8.95 10.40
N TYR A 37 0.06 -8.27 9.89
CA TYR A 37 -0.83 -7.43 10.71
C TYR A 37 -2.22 -8.03 10.92
N GLY A 38 -2.51 -9.18 10.30
CA GLY A 38 -3.77 -9.86 10.56
C GLY A 38 -4.00 -11.07 9.67
N GLN A 39 -5.19 -11.64 9.83
CA GLN A 39 -5.67 -12.75 9.01
C GLN A 39 -7.19 -12.64 8.86
N SER A 40 -7.70 -12.94 7.68
CA SER A 40 -9.15 -13.07 7.42
C SER A 40 -9.41 -14.35 6.65
N GLY A 41 -10.09 -15.30 7.29
CA GLY A 41 -10.25 -16.65 6.73
C GLY A 41 -8.91 -17.31 6.49
N ASP A 42 -8.62 -17.66 5.24
CA ASP A 42 -7.36 -18.26 4.79
C ASP A 42 -6.30 -17.22 4.36
N GLN A 43 -6.66 -15.94 4.27
CA GLN A 43 -5.75 -14.88 3.83
C GLN A 43 -4.97 -14.31 5.01
N ILE A 44 -3.64 -14.46 4.97
CA ILE A 44 -2.72 -13.79 5.90
C ILE A 44 -2.37 -12.42 5.32
N HIS A 45 -2.60 -11.37 6.09
CA HIS A 45 -2.37 -10.00 5.63
C HIS A 45 -0.98 -9.52 6.04
N ARG A 46 -0.21 -9.08 5.03
CA ARG A 46 1.19 -8.68 5.15
C ARG A 46 1.37 -7.26 4.63
N GLY A 47 2.46 -6.64 5.06
CA GLY A 47 2.80 -5.29 4.62
C GLY A 47 4.18 -4.85 5.10
N TYR A 48 4.50 -3.61 4.77
CA TYR A 48 5.73 -2.93 5.14
C TYR A 48 5.43 -1.83 6.15
N LEU A 49 5.86 -2.01 7.39
CA LEU A 49 5.69 -1.07 8.48
C LEU A 49 6.95 -0.22 8.62
N SER A 50 6.79 1.11 8.65
CA SER A 50 7.87 2.06 8.88
C SER A 50 7.52 3.04 9.99
N GLN A 51 8.47 3.30 10.87
CA GLN A 51 8.31 4.17 12.04
C GLN A 51 9.54 5.03 12.27
N SER A 52 9.34 6.24 12.81
CA SER A 52 10.44 7.07 13.28
C SER A 52 11.15 6.42 14.47
N VAL A 53 12.49 6.44 14.48
CA VAL A 53 13.27 5.92 15.63
C VAL A 53 13.33 6.90 16.81
N THR A 54 12.92 8.15 16.60
CA THR A 54 13.05 9.22 17.60
C THR A 54 11.73 9.65 18.19
N THR A 55 10.60 9.24 17.59
CA THR A 55 9.28 9.76 17.94
C THR A 55 8.26 8.63 17.99
N GLU A 56 7.55 8.53 19.11
CA GLU A 56 6.37 7.67 19.19
C GLU A 56 5.19 8.38 18.55
N ALA A 57 4.81 7.95 17.35
CA ALA A 57 3.72 8.56 16.59
C ALA A 57 2.36 8.11 17.11
N LYS A 58 1.47 9.07 17.43
CA LYS A 58 0.05 8.80 17.75
C LYS A 58 -0.87 8.84 16.53
N SER A 59 -0.33 9.24 15.38
CA SER A 59 -1.01 9.26 14.09
C SER A 59 -0.39 8.20 13.18
N ALA A 60 -1.23 7.44 12.49
CA ALA A 60 -0.80 6.43 11.54
C ALA A 60 -1.39 6.65 10.15
N LEU A 61 -0.73 6.07 9.14
CA LEU A 61 -1.16 6.07 7.76
C LEU A 61 -1.19 4.64 7.22
N ILE A 62 -2.34 4.25 6.67
CA ILE A 62 -2.45 3.11 5.77
C ILE A 62 -2.01 3.60 4.38
N VAL A 63 -1.00 2.96 3.81
CA VAL A 63 -0.38 3.34 2.54
C VAL A 63 -0.73 2.27 1.50
N ILE A 64 -1.43 2.64 0.44
CA ILE A 64 -1.92 1.70 -0.57
C ILE A 64 -1.14 1.87 -1.86
N HIS A 65 -0.54 0.77 -2.31
CA HIS A 65 0.29 0.73 -3.50
C HIS A 65 -0.46 1.05 -4.80
N GLU A 66 0.29 1.40 -5.84
CA GLU A 66 -0.21 1.48 -7.21
C GLU A 66 -0.57 0.10 -7.77
N TRP A 67 -1.12 0.03 -8.97
CA TRP A 67 -1.43 -1.24 -9.65
C TRP A 67 -0.23 -2.17 -9.90
N TRP A 68 1.00 -1.70 -9.67
CA TRP A 68 2.21 -2.51 -9.73
C TRP A 68 2.40 -3.42 -8.50
N GLY A 69 1.67 -3.18 -7.41
CA GLY A 69 1.85 -3.90 -6.16
C GLY A 69 2.79 -3.20 -5.19
N LEU A 70 2.99 -3.83 -4.02
CA LEU A 70 3.90 -3.34 -2.99
C LEU A 70 5.36 -3.51 -3.45
N ASN A 71 5.94 -2.43 -3.98
CA ASN A 71 7.29 -2.40 -4.55
C ASN A 71 8.22 -1.42 -3.80
N GLU A 72 9.45 -1.29 -4.26
CA GLU A 72 10.47 -0.43 -3.65
C GLU A 72 10.07 1.05 -3.60
N ASP A 73 9.33 1.55 -4.61
CA ASP A 73 8.83 2.93 -4.61
C ASP A 73 7.84 3.15 -3.45
N ILE A 74 6.94 2.20 -3.23
CA ILE A 74 5.97 2.29 -2.13
C ILE A 74 6.69 2.13 -0.78
N HIS A 75 7.72 1.29 -0.68
CA HIS A 75 8.56 1.22 0.53
C HIS A 75 9.23 2.57 0.82
N ALA A 76 9.87 3.18 -0.20
CA ALA A 76 10.51 4.48 -0.07
C ALA A 76 9.51 5.57 0.35
N MET A 77 8.32 5.61 -0.24
CA MET A 77 7.27 6.54 0.16
C MET A 77 6.77 6.29 1.59
N THR A 78 6.69 5.04 2.03
CA THR A 78 6.31 4.68 3.39
C THR A 78 7.34 5.17 4.41
N GLU A 79 8.63 5.06 4.08
CA GLU A 79 9.72 5.62 4.88
C GLU A 79 9.69 7.15 4.94
N GLN A 80 9.39 7.81 3.82
CA GLN A 80 9.21 9.26 3.80
C GLN A 80 8.10 9.70 4.76
N LEU A 81 6.95 9.02 4.72
CA LEU A 81 5.83 9.30 5.61
C LEU A 81 6.22 9.04 7.08
N ALA A 82 6.92 7.95 7.36
CA ALA A 82 7.40 7.68 8.71
C ALA A 82 8.36 8.76 9.22
N ALA A 83 9.24 9.28 8.35
CA ALA A 83 10.14 10.38 8.67
C ALA A 83 9.41 11.72 8.93
N GLN A 84 8.16 11.87 8.48
CA GLN A 84 7.30 13.02 8.81
C GLN A 84 6.57 12.86 10.16
N GLY A 85 6.80 11.76 10.89
CA GLY A 85 6.24 11.54 12.23
C GLY A 85 4.95 10.72 12.26
N TYR A 86 4.69 9.92 11.24
CA TYR A 86 3.59 8.95 11.22
C TYR A 86 4.10 7.53 11.49
N THR A 87 3.26 6.66 12.05
CA THR A 87 3.43 5.21 11.88
C THR A 87 2.84 4.86 10.52
N ALA A 88 3.65 4.48 9.54
CA ALA A 88 3.19 4.23 8.18
C ALA A 88 3.20 2.73 7.88
N LEU A 89 2.05 2.16 7.50
CA LEU A 89 1.90 0.76 7.12
C LEU A 89 1.48 0.69 5.66
N ALA A 90 2.38 0.25 4.79
CA ALA A 90 2.01 -0.12 3.43
C ALA A 90 1.42 -1.53 3.39
N VAL A 91 0.18 -1.61 2.92
CA VAL A 91 -0.55 -2.88 2.81
C VAL A 91 -0.21 -3.57 1.51
N ASP A 92 -0.07 -4.90 1.55
CA ASP A 92 0.00 -5.74 0.36
C ASP A 92 -1.40 -6.25 0.00
N LEU A 93 -1.98 -5.73 -1.09
CA LEU A 93 -3.28 -6.18 -1.59
C LEU A 93 -3.17 -7.29 -2.64
N TYR A 94 -1.94 -7.71 -2.98
CA TYR A 94 -1.66 -8.69 -4.03
C TYR A 94 -1.02 -9.98 -3.53
N ASP A 95 -1.02 -10.21 -2.21
CA ASP A 95 -0.56 -11.43 -1.56
C ASP A 95 0.88 -11.82 -1.96
N GLY A 96 1.79 -10.84 -1.92
CA GLY A 96 3.22 -10.98 -2.21
C GLY A 96 3.57 -10.80 -3.67
N LYS A 97 2.60 -10.49 -4.54
CA LYS A 97 2.82 -10.31 -5.97
C LYS A 97 3.02 -8.84 -6.32
N SER A 98 3.88 -8.61 -7.30
CA SER A 98 4.05 -7.32 -7.96
C SER A 98 4.20 -7.53 -9.47
N ALA A 99 4.02 -6.46 -10.23
CA ALA A 99 4.10 -6.47 -11.68
C ALA A 99 5.11 -5.45 -12.19
N THR A 100 5.82 -5.82 -13.25
CA THR A 100 6.68 -4.93 -14.03
C THR A 100 6.22 -4.76 -15.47
N GLN A 101 5.11 -5.42 -15.83
CA GLN A 101 4.52 -5.45 -17.15
C GLN A 101 3.05 -5.10 -17.06
N VAL A 102 2.59 -4.22 -17.96
CA VAL A 102 1.21 -3.70 -17.99
C VAL A 102 0.16 -4.80 -17.92
N ARG A 103 0.37 -5.90 -18.67
CA ARG A 103 -0.55 -7.05 -18.65
C ARG A 103 -0.70 -7.66 -17.26
N ALA A 104 0.41 -7.88 -16.56
CA ALA A 104 0.40 -8.47 -15.23
C ALA A 104 -0.26 -7.52 -14.21
N ALA A 105 0.00 -6.21 -14.31
CA ALA A 105 -0.63 -5.20 -13.46
C ALA A 105 -2.15 -5.12 -13.70
N TYR A 106 -2.57 -5.21 -14.96
CA TYR A 106 -3.99 -5.30 -15.32
C TYR A 106 -4.65 -6.55 -14.73
N GLU A 107 -4.02 -7.72 -14.86
CA GLU A 107 -4.54 -8.99 -14.31
C GLU A 107 -4.64 -8.93 -12.77
N LEU A 108 -3.63 -8.40 -12.08
CA LEU A 108 -3.63 -8.25 -10.62
C LEU A 108 -4.71 -7.26 -10.14
N SER A 109 -4.81 -6.08 -10.76
CA SER A 109 -5.80 -5.07 -10.41
C SER A 109 -7.24 -5.49 -10.70
N THR A 110 -7.45 -6.23 -11.81
CA THR A 110 -8.74 -6.84 -12.12
C THR A 110 -9.10 -7.89 -11.08
N ASN A 111 -8.18 -8.80 -10.74
CA ASN A 111 -8.42 -9.81 -9.73
C ASN A 111 -8.77 -9.21 -8.35
N LEU A 112 -8.05 -8.17 -7.93
CA LEU A 112 -8.35 -7.44 -6.69
C LEU A 112 -9.74 -6.79 -6.75
N SER A 113 -10.11 -6.17 -7.87
CA SER A 113 -11.45 -5.57 -8.03
C SER A 113 -12.57 -6.61 -8.05
N SER A 114 -12.34 -7.79 -8.62
CA SER A 114 -13.32 -8.90 -8.61
C SER A 114 -13.47 -9.56 -7.23
N ASN A 115 -12.50 -9.37 -6.33
CA ASN A 115 -12.50 -9.92 -4.97
C ASN A 115 -12.54 -8.78 -3.94
N GLU A 116 -13.46 -7.83 -4.14
CA GLU A 116 -13.48 -6.59 -3.37
C GLU A 116 -13.54 -6.80 -1.85
N GLU A 117 -14.38 -7.74 -1.40
CA GLU A 117 -14.54 -8.07 0.02
C GLU A 117 -13.22 -8.52 0.66
N ARG A 118 -12.38 -9.28 -0.07
CA ARG A 118 -11.06 -9.71 0.43
C ARG A 118 -10.11 -8.52 0.61
N GLY A 119 -10.10 -7.60 -0.36
CA GLY A 119 -9.32 -6.37 -0.26
C GLY A 119 -9.77 -5.49 0.92
N LEU A 120 -11.08 -5.34 1.12
CA LEU A 120 -11.63 -4.59 2.25
C LEU A 120 -11.34 -5.26 3.60
N ALA A 121 -11.38 -6.59 3.68
CA ALA A 121 -11.02 -7.32 4.90
C ALA A 121 -9.54 -7.12 5.27
N ASN A 122 -8.64 -7.12 4.27
CA ASN A 122 -7.23 -6.79 4.45
C ASN A 122 -7.04 -5.36 5.00
N LEU A 123 -7.70 -4.38 4.37
CA LEU A 123 -7.62 -2.96 4.79
C LEU A 123 -8.21 -2.73 6.19
N LYS A 124 -9.29 -3.43 6.52
CA LYS A 124 -9.85 -3.41 7.87
C LYS A 124 -8.86 -4.01 8.89
N ALA A 125 -8.21 -5.12 8.57
CA ALA A 125 -7.19 -5.69 9.45
C ALA A 125 -6.00 -4.72 9.64
N ALA A 126 -5.62 -3.97 8.61
CA ALA A 126 -4.59 -2.94 8.73
C ALA A 126 -5.02 -1.81 9.68
N TYR A 127 -6.27 -1.34 9.59
CA TYR A 127 -6.83 -0.38 10.54
C TYR A 127 -6.80 -0.92 11.98
N ASP A 128 -7.33 -2.13 12.19
CA ASP A 128 -7.43 -2.75 13.51
C ASP A 128 -6.04 -2.94 14.13
N TYR A 129 -5.05 -3.34 13.34
CA TYR A 129 -3.65 -3.46 13.77
C TYR A 129 -3.03 -2.12 14.18
N LEU A 130 -3.22 -1.07 13.37
CA LEU A 130 -2.70 0.25 13.68
C LEU A 130 -3.33 0.83 14.95
N GLU A 131 -4.62 0.60 15.17
CA GLU A 131 -5.33 1.06 16.36
C GLU A 131 -4.92 0.26 17.61
N ALA A 132 -5.03 -1.07 17.55
CA ALA A 132 -4.88 -1.94 18.72
C ALA A 132 -3.42 -2.24 19.08
N GLU A 133 -2.57 -2.55 18.09
CA GLU A 133 -1.19 -2.98 18.32
C GLU A 133 -0.22 -1.79 18.27
N MET A 134 -0.45 -0.84 17.38
CA MET A 134 0.42 0.34 17.24
C MET A 134 -0.05 1.55 18.07
N GLY A 135 -1.21 1.45 18.72
CA GLY A 135 -1.74 2.50 19.60
C GLY A 135 -2.05 3.82 18.89
N ALA A 136 -2.35 3.77 17.59
CA ALA A 136 -2.71 4.95 16.81
C ALA A 136 -4.09 5.46 17.22
N THR A 137 -4.22 6.78 17.40
CA THR A 137 -5.48 7.45 17.76
C THR A 137 -6.09 8.24 16.61
N LYS A 138 -5.31 8.41 15.53
CA LYS A 138 -5.72 9.07 14.29
C LYS A 138 -5.13 8.26 13.15
N ILE A 139 -5.98 7.70 12.30
CA ILE A 139 -5.55 6.87 11.17
C ILE A 139 -6.03 7.54 9.90
N GLY A 140 -5.08 7.85 9.01
CA GLY A 140 -5.37 8.30 7.65
C GLY A 140 -5.11 7.18 6.64
N VAL A 141 -5.63 7.36 5.43
CA VAL A 141 -5.40 6.44 4.31
C VAL A 141 -4.93 7.24 3.11
N ILE A 142 -3.87 6.78 2.46
CA ILE A 142 -3.30 7.40 1.27
C ILE A 142 -2.93 6.32 0.26
N GLY A 143 -3.06 6.63 -1.03
CA GLY A 143 -2.62 5.74 -2.09
C GLY A 143 -2.55 6.41 -3.45
N TRP A 144 -1.89 5.74 -4.38
CA TRP A 144 -1.61 6.23 -5.73
C TRP A 144 -2.36 5.42 -6.78
N CYS A 145 -2.93 6.09 -7.79
CA CYS A 145 -3.67 5.43 -8.87
C CYS A 145 -4.75 4.46 -8.32
N LEU A 146 -4.57 3.14 -8.49
CA LEU A 146 -5.36 2.09 -7.87
C LEU A 146 -5.53 2.32 -6.36
N GLY A 147 -4.44 2.65 -5.66
CA GLY A 147 -4.45 2.94 -4.24
C GLY A 147 -5.32 4.15 -3.87
N GLY A 148 -5.53 5.10 -4.76
CA GLY A 148 -6.47 6.21 -4.56
C GLY A 148 -7.93 5.73 -4.52
N LYS A 149 -8.32 4.86 -5.47
CA LYS A 149 -9.63 4.19 -5.47
C LYS A 149 -9.85 3.40 -4.18
N TRP A 150 -8.85 2.63 -3.77
CA TRP A 150 -8.92 1.81 -2.56
C TRP A 150 -8.87 2.64 -1.27
N SER A 151 -8.21 3.80 -1.27
CA SER A 151 -8.23 4.74 -0.14
C SER A 151 -9.64 5.26 0.09
N LEU A 152 -10.35 5.64 -0.98
CA LEU A 152 -11.76 6.06 -0.89
C LEU A 152 -12.65 4.92 -0.37
N LYS A 153 -12.49 3.70 -0.89
CA LYS A 153 -13.23 2.52 -0.40
C LYS A 153 -12.96 2.24 1.08
N THR A 154 -11.71 2.35 1.50
CA THR A 154 -11.31 2.21 2.91
C THR A 154 -11.98 3.25 3.79
N ALA A 155 -12.11 4.49 3.32
CA ALA A 155 -12.75 5.55 4.09
C ALA A 155 -14.28 5.40 4.20
N LEU A 156 -14.91 4.54 3.37
CA LEU A 156 -16.35 4.30 3.35
C LEU A 156 -16.78 3.05 4.12
N MET A 157 -15.83 2.27 4.66
CA MET A 157 -16.12 1.07 5.47
C MET A 157 -16.58 1.44 6.88
#